data_AF-A0A1E3BQS0-F1
#
_entry.id   AF-A0A1E3BQS0-F1
#
_cell.length_a   1.000
_cell.length_b   1.000
_cell.length_c   1.000
_cell.angle_alpha   90.00
_cell.angle_beta   90.00
_cell.angle_gamma   90.00
#
_symmetry.space_group_name_H-M   'P 1'
#
loop_
_entity.id
_entity.type
_entity.pdbx_description
1 polymer ?
#
loop_
_entity_poly.entity_id
_entity_poly.type
_entity_poly.pdbx_seq_one_letter_code
_entity_poly.pdbx_strand_id
1 'polypeptide(L)'
;MALLSSNKWYKGYLQKVANGSLELPAYDLNPDGTIKIYYGEVFCRVEDCSRAQHHYSATNNLVLHIKSHEGIHLQEGQKGGRVAQKVVDAAVKWYKGLMLGAEAEVPSAIGSRSEAEDEEEHEDEEEGEEEGEEEGEKEGTDGEEASERPPLPMKKNGSVHVTDMRKQVVLMGHKIPCSTCGNRNDCCKDMESCEYFHLFQHDMD
;
A
#
# COMPACT_ATOMS: atom_id res chain seq x y z
N MET A 1 0.36 0.37 9.89
CA MET A 1 1.26 0.88 10.94
C MET A 1 1.17 0.16 12.29
N ALA A 2 0.02 -0.41 12.71
CA ALA A 2 -0.17 -0.96 14.05
C ALA A 2 0.85 -2.03 14.49
N LEU A 3 1.45 -2.77 13.56
CA LEU A 3 2.46 -3.80 13.88
C LEU A 3 3.81 -3.21 14.32
N LEU A 4 4.15 -1.99 13.90
CA LEU A 4 5.40 -1.32 14.27
C LEU A 4 5.25 -0.34 15.44
N SER A 5 4.02 0.05 15.79
CA SER A 5 3.78 1.09 16.80
C SER A 5 4.28 0.73 18.20
N SER A 6 4.41 -0.56 18.53
CA SER A 6 4.98 -1.04 19.79
C SER A 6 6.50 -1.24 19.74
N ASN A 7 7.11 -1.22 18.56
CA ASN A 7 8.54 -1.51 18.40
C ASN A 7 9.42 -0.34 18.86
N LYS A 8 10.36 -0.60 19.77
CA LYS A 8 11.23 0.44 20.34
C LYS A 8 12.16 1.11 19.32
N TRP A 9 12.63 0.38 18.31
CA TRP A 9 13.54 0.90 17.28
C TRP A 9 12.80 1.86 16.36
N TYR A 10 11.59 1.49 15.95
CA TYR A 10 10.72 2.35 15.16
C TYR A 10 10.36 3.64 15.91
N LYS A 11 9.98 3.55 17.19
CA LYS A 11 9.73 4.74 18.03
C LYS A 11 10.95 5.65 18.12
N GLY A 12 12.11 5.06 18.34
CA GLY A 12 13.36 5.83 18.39
C GLY A 12 13.66 6.49 17.05
N TYR A 13 13.42 5.82 15.92
CA TYR A 13 13.58 6.40 14.58
C TYR A 13 12.70 7.65 14.43
N LEU A 14 11.41 7.55 14.79
CA LEU A 14 10.50 8.70 14.73
C LEU A 14 11.01 9.90 15.54
N GLN A 15 11.48 9.64 16.75
CA GLN A 15 11.96 10.68 17.65
C GLN A 15 13.29 11.29 17.18
N LYS A 16 14.25 10.45 16.79
CA LYS A 16 15.60 10.88 16.42
C LYS A 16 15.67 11.54 15.04
N VAL A 17 14.80 11.18 14.11
CA VAL A 17 14.74 11.90 12.83
C VAL A 17 14.04 13.24 13.01
N ALA A 18 12.92 13.26 13.75
CA ALA A 18 12.18 14.50 13.99
C ALA A 18 12.99 15.56 14.76
N ASN A 19 13.90 15.15 15.63
CA ASN A 19 14.78 16.07 16.36
C ASN A 19 16.13 16.31 15.65
N GLY A 20 16.34 15.75 14.44
CA GLY A 20 17.57 15.89 13.67
C GLY A 20 18.80 15.20 14.27
N SER A 21 18.63 14.31 15.27
CA SER A 21 19.75 13.57 15.91
C SER A 21 20.12 12.28 15.17
N LEU A 22 19.36 11.90 14.14
CA LEU A 22 19.66 10.76 13.28
C LEU A 22 19.62 11.22 11.82
N GLU A 23 20.78 11.12 11.17
CA GLU A 23 20.89 11.24 9.72
C GLU A 23 20.49 9.91 9.10
N LEU A 24 19.60 9.98 8.10
CA LEU A 24 19.13 8.80 7.42
C LEU A 24 20.05 8.48 6.24
N PRO A 25 20.42 7.21 6.02
CA PRO A 25 21.23 6.82 4.87
C PRO A 25 20.44 7.00 3.56
N ALA A 26 21.17 7.04 2.46
CA ALA A 26 20.60 7.05 1.12
C ALA A 26 19.62 5.88 0.91
N TYR A 27 18.73 6.02 -0.07
CA TYR A 27 17.78 4.96 -0.39
C TYR A 27 18.51 3.72 -0.92
N ASP A 28 18.14 2.57 -0.38
CA ASP A 28 18.50 1.29 -0.99
C ASP A 28 17.74 1.14 -2.30
N LEU A 29 18.37 0.50 -3.29
CA LEU A 29 17.73 0.19 -4.56
C LEU A 29 17.30 -1.27 -4.58
N ASN A 30 16.13 -1.52 -5.16
CA ASN A 30 15.70 -2.85 -5.53
C ASN A 30 16.49 -3.34 -6.77
N PRO A 31 16.46 -4.65 -7.08
CA PRO A 31 17.14 -5.19 -8.27
C PRO A 31 16.67 -4.56 -9.60
N ASP A 32 15.45 -4.03 -9.64
CA ASP A 32 14.88 -3.30 -10.78
C ASP A 32 15.31 -1.83 -10.87
N GLY A 33 16.20 -1.38 -9.97
CA GLY A 33 16.67 0.01 -9.88
C GLY A 33 15.69 0.96 -9.22
N THR A 34 14.54 0.49 -8.73
CA THR A 34 13.58 1.33 -8.02
C THR A 34 13.99 1.58 -6.57
N ILE A 35 13.59 2.72 -6.00
CA ILE A 35 13.86 3.02 -4.60
C ILE A 35 13.06 2.10 -3.66
N LYS A 36 13.77 1.49 -2.72
CA LYS A 36 13.22 0.63 -1.68
C LYS A 36 12.82 1.46 -0.46
N ILE A 37 11.52 1.45 -0.16
CA ILE A 37 10.95 2.11 1.01
C ILE A 37 10.55 1.04 2.03
N TYR A 38 11.04 1.16 3.25
CA TYR A 38 10.73 0.20 4.30
C TYR A 38 9.33 0.43 4.88
N TYR A 39 8.69 -0.65 5.34
CA TYR A 39 7.38 -0.53 5.94
C TYR A 39 7.41 0.40 7.17
N GLY A 40 6.49 1.36 7.19
CA GLY A 40 6.37 2.37 8.22
C GLY A 40 7.28 3.58 8.07
N GLU A 41 8.06 3.68 6.99
CA GLU A 41 8.87 4.86 6.74
C GLU A 41 7.97 6.08 6.46
N VAL A 42 8.37 7.24 6.99
CA VAL A 42 7.56 8.48 7.03
C VAL A 42 8.38 9.76 6.91
N PHE A 43 9.67 9.66 6.59
CA PHE A 43 10.54 10.81 6.34
C PHE A 43 11.17 10.66 4.96
N CYS A 44 11.36 11.78 4.27
CA CYS A 44 11.98 11.77 2.95
C CYS A 44 13.49 11.79 3.09
N ARG A 45 14.18 10.93 2.33
CA ARG A 45 15.65 10.80 2.32
C ARG A 45 16.27 11.22 0.99
N VAL A 46 15.49 11.83 0.11
CA VAL A 46 16.01 12.36 -1.16
C VAL A 46 16.92 13.53 -0.85
N GLU A 47 18.11 13.55 -1.45
CA GLU A 47 19.07 14.64 -1.29
C GLU A 47 18.42 15.97 -1.68
N ASP A 48 18.75 17.03 -0.96
CA ASP A 48 18.20 18.37 -1.15
C ASP A 48 16.67 18.50 -1.04
N CYS A 49 15.99 17.51 -0.46
CA CYS A 49 14.57 17.62 -0.18
C CYS A 49 14.29 18.63 0.93
N SER A 50 13.62 19.74 0.59
CA SER A 50 13.15 20.76 1.55
C SER A 50 12.22 20.21 2.64
N ARG A 51 11.66 19.00 2.44
CA ARG A 51 10.75 18.32 3.35
C ARG A 51 11.36 17.05 3.95
N ALA A 52 12.69 16.91 3.96
CA ALA A 52 13.35 15.73 4.53
C ALA A 52 12.96 15.48 6.01
N GLN A 53 12.88 16.54 6.81
CA GLN A 53 12.48 16.47 8.22
C GLN A 53 10.96 16.46 8.45
N HIS A 54 10.15 16.57 7.40
CA HIS A 54 8.70 16.58 7.54
C HIS A 54 8.16 15.17 7.82
N HIS A 55 7.51 15.00 8.97
CA HIS A 55 6.88 13.74 9.35
C HIS A 55 5.57 13.53 8.57
N TYR A 56 5.57 12.58 7.63
CA TYR A 56 4.36 12.17 6.93
C TYR A 56 3.49 11.26 7.80
N SER A 57 2.17 11.39 7.72
CA SER A 57 1.26 10.59 8.56
C SER A 57 1.22 9.10 8.19
N ALA A 58 1.60 8.76 6.95
CA ALA A 58 1.60 7.41 6.44
C ALA A 58 2.66 7.23 5.33
N THR A 59 3.16 6.01 5.17
CA THR A 59 4.13 5.65 4.13
C THR A 59 3.59 5.95 2.72
N ASN A 60 2.30 5.75 2.46
CA ASN A 60 1.72 6.10 1.15
C ASN A 60 1.84 7.61 0.84
N ASN A 61 1.73 8.47 1.87
CA ASN A 61 1.89 9.92 1.68
C ASN A 61 3.36 10.27 1.40
N LEU A 62 4.29 9.57 2.04
CA LEU A 62 5.72 9.67 1.73
C LEU A 62 6.01 9.22 0.29
N VAL A 63 5.48 8.06 -0.13
CA VAL A 63 5.62 7.53 -1.50
C VAL A 63 5.12 8.56 -2.52
N LEU A 64 3.93 9.11 -2.32
CA LEU A 64 3.37 10.15 -3.20
C LEU A 64 4.27 11.39 -3.27
N HIS A 65 4.84 11.81 -2.14
CA HIS A 65 5.82 12.89 -2.13
C HIS A 65 7.09 12.52 -2.89
N ILE A 66 7.61 11.31 -2.71
CA ILE A 66 8.84 10.89 -3.40
C ILE A 66 8.64 10.87 -4.93
N LYS A 67 7.45 10.49 -5.41
CA LYS A 67 7.09 10.57 -6.84
C LYS A 67 7.12 11.99 -7.41
N SER A 68 7.09 13.03 -6.57
CA SER A 68 7.20 14.42 -7.03
C SER A 68 8.64 14.89 -7.25
N HIS A 69 9.62 14.11 -6.80
CA HIS A 69 11.03 14.38 -7.13
C HIS A 69 11.33 13.92 -8.55
N GLU A 70 12.03 14.76 -9.31
CA GLU A 70 12.40 14.46 -10.68
C GLU A 70 13.42 13.31 -10.73
N GLY A 71 13.24 12.37 -11.66
CA GLY A 71 14.19 11.27 -11.90
C GLY A 71 14.06 10.05 -10.97
N ILE A 72 13.13 10.07 -10.00
CA ILE A 72 12.95 8.93 -9.08
C ILE A 72 11.90 7.95 -9.60
N HIS A 73 12.29 6.67 -9.68
CA HIS A 73 11.40 5.57 -10.00
C HIS A 73 11.07 4.76 -8.74
N LEU A 74 9.78 4.63 -8.43
CA LEU A 74 9.28 3.82 -7.31
C LEU A 74 8.59 2.57 -7.85
N GLN A 75 8.80 1.45 -7.16
CA GLN A 75 8.12 0.21 -7.48
C GLN A 75 6.60 0.41 -7.44
N GLU A 76 5.93 0.11 -8.55
CA GLU A 76 4.48 0.14 -8.62
C GLU A 76 3.90 -1.09 -7.91
N GLY A 77 2.83 -0.91 -7.14
CA GLY A 77 2.05 -2.04 -6.66
C GLY A 77 2.22 -2.46 -5.20
N GLN A 78 2.40 -1.53 -4.25
CA GLN A 78 1.98 -1.82 -2.87
C GLN A 78 0.45 -1.96 -2.82
N LYS A 79 -0.05 -3.13 -3.22
CA LYS A 79 -1.48 -3.48 -3.18
C LYS A 79 -1.96 -3.39 -1.73
N GLY A 80 -3.04 -2.64 -1.51
CA GLY A 80 -3.63 -2.47 -0.18
C GLY A 80 -4.03 -3.82 0.41
N GLY A 81 -3.61 -4.10 1.64
CA GLY A 81 -3.85 -5.39 2.28
C GLY A 81 -3.09 -5.56 3.59
N ARG A 82 -3.22 -6.74 4.20
CA ARG A 82 -2.44 -7.09 5.39
C ARG A 82 -0.98 -7.31 4.98
N VAL A 83 -0.08 -6.52 5.55
CA VAL A 83 1.36 -6.62 5.28
C VAL A 83 1.88 -7.95 5.84
N ALA A 84 2.64 -8.69 5.03
CA ALA A 84 3.26 -9.95 5.45
C ALA A 84 4.28 -9.71 6.58
N GLN A 85 4.36 -10.63 7.53
CA GLN A 85 5.26 -10.50 8.69
C GLN A 85 6.73 -10.35 8.26
N LYS A 86 7.16 -11.06 7.22
CA LYS A 86 8.52 -10.94 6.64
C LYS A 86 8.90 -9.51 6.26
N VAL A 87 7.94 -8.71 5.76
CA VAL A 87 8.16 -7.30 5.41
C VAL A 87 8.32 -6.45 6.67
N VAL A 88 7.54 -6.74 7.71
CA VAL A 88 7.65 -6.07 9.01
C VAL A 88 9.00 -6.37 9.64
N ASP A 89 9.44 -7.62 9.63
CA ASP A 89 10.72 -8.04 10.23
C ASP A 89 11.92 -7.42 9.49
N ALA A 90 11.86 -7.35 8.15
CA ALA A 90 12.86 -6.65 7.35
C ALA A 90 12.95 -5.16 7.71
N ALA A 91 11.81 -4.49 7.89
CA ALA A 91 11.77 -3.10 8.33
C ALA A 91 12.35 -2.95 9.76
N VAL A 92 11.99 -3.83 10.70
CA VAL A 92 12.56 -3.81 12.05
C VAL A 92 14.07 -4.00 12.04
N LYS A 93 14.58 -4.91 11.20
CA LYS A 93 16.03 -5.12 11.04
C LYS A 93 16.71 -3.84 10.56
N TRP A 94 16.10 -3.16 9.58
CA TRP A 94 16.61 -1.88 9.09
C TRP A 94 16.61 -0.78 10.17
N TYR A 95 15.49 -0.56 10.88
CA TYR A 95 15.43 0.43 11.98
C TYR A 95 16.43 0.13 13.10
N LYS A 96 16.65 -1.15 13.40
CA LYS A 96 17.66 -1.58 14.37
C LYS A 96 19.07 -1.26 13.86
N GLY A 97 19.34 -1.48 12.58
CA GLY A 97 20.59 -1.11 11.91
C GLY A 97 20.90 0.38 12.03
N LEU A 98 19.93 1.26 11.73
CA LEU A 98 20.09 2.71 11.87
C LEU A 98 20.51 3.14 13.28
N MET A 99 20.01 2.44 14.29
CA MET A 99 20.24 2.78 15.69
C MET A 99 21.55 2.24 16.26
N LEU A 100 22.09 1.20 15.63
CA LEU A 100 23.33 0.55 16.05
C LEU A 100 24.51 0.91 15.12
N GLY A 101 24.25 1.40 13.91
CA GLY A 101 25.20 1.62 12.82
C GLY A 101 25.63 3.08 12.61
N ALA A 102 25.75 3.87 13.68
CA ALA A 102 26.52 5.12 13.64
C ALA A 102 28.00 4.90 14.08
N GLU A 103 28.41 3.65 14.32
CA GLU A 103 29.78 3.25 14.66
C GLU A 103 30.21 2.02 13.82
N ALA A 104 30.37 2.20 12.51
CA ALA A 104 31.08 1.33 11.54
C ALA A 104 30.56 1.76 10.15
N GLU A 105 31.32 2.35 9.22
CA GLU A 105 32.67 2.00 8.78
C GLU A 105 33.38 3.23 8.21
N VAL A 106 34.58 3.52 8.71
CA VAL A 106 35.57 4.25 7.93
C VAL A 106 36.53 3.18 7.41
N PRO A 107 36.62 2.91 6.09
CA PRO A 107 37.62 2.01 5.57
C PRO A 107 38.97 2.72 5.60
N SER A 108 39.59 2.77 6.79
CA SER A 108 40.99 3.15 6.93
C SER A 108 41.81 1.90 6.71
N ALA A 109 42.13 1.68 5.44
CA ALA A 109 42.98 0.62 4.96
C ALA A 109 44.37 0.70 5.62
N ILE A 110 44.66 -0.17 6.59
CA ILE A 110 46.00 -0.78 6.76
C ILE A 110 45.79 -2.16 7.40
N GLY A 111 46.11 -3.21 6.64
CA GLY A 111 45.65 -4.57 6.90
C GLY A 111 46.40 -5.37 7.96
N SER A 112 45.86 -6.56 8.22
CA SER A 112 46.62 -7.82 8.45
C SER A 112 45.65 -9.00 8.60
N ARG A 113 45.49 -9.75 7.50
CA ARG A 113 45.63 -11.21 7.38
C ARG A 113 45.25 -12.11 8.58
N SER A 114 44.23 -12.95 8.39
CA SER A 114 44.34 -14.43 8.37
C SER A 114 43.01 -15.08 7.94
N GLU A 115 43.16 -16.14 7.13
CA GLU A 115 42.14 -17.08 6.60
C GLU A 115 41.32 -17.75 7.75
N ALA A 116 40.17 -18.41 7.59
CA ALA A 116 39.77 -19.36 6.56
C ALA A 116 38.28 -19.83 6.78
N GLU A 117 37.65 -20.32 5.69
CA GLU A 117 36.55 -21.34 5.57
C GLU A 117 35.19 -21.01 6.23
N ASP A 118 34.04 -21.13 5.55
CA ASP A 118 33.43 -22.40 5.17
C ASP A 118 32.26 -22.18 4.19
N GLU A 119 32.12 -23.12 3.27
CA GLU A 119 31.19 -23.19 2.13
C GLU A 119 29.85 -23.78 2.57
N GLU A 120 28.72 -23.24 2.12
CA GLU A 120 27.50 -24.04 1.92
C GLU A 120 26.67 -23.37 0.81
N GLU A 121 26.79 -23.94 -0.39
CA GLU A 121 25.88 -23.77 -1.52
C GLU A 121 24.53 -24.40 -1.18
N HIS A 122 23.43 -23.72 -1.48
CA HIS A 122 22.18 -24.42 -1.76
C HIS A 122 21.40 -23.66 -2.83
N GLU A 123 21.57 -24.17 -4.06
CA GLU A 123 20.65 -24.00 -5.17
C GLU A 123 19.39 -24.81 -4.86
N ASP A 124 18.22 -24.19 -4.96
CA ASP A 124 17.02 -24.90 -5.38
C ASP A 124 16.16 -23.94 -6.19
N GLU A 125 16.21 -24.21 -7.49
CA GLU A 125 15.29 -23.76 -8.51
C GLU A 125 13.92 -24.37 -8.22
N GLU A 126 12.85 -23.58 -8.22
CA GLU A 126 11.58 -24.12 -8.72
C GLU A 126 10.84 -23.03 -9.49
N GLU A 127 10.82 -23.26 -10.80
CA GLU A 127 9.95 -22.64 -11.78
C GLU A 127 8.49 -22.98 -11.46
N GLY A 128 7.62 -21.99 -11.61
CA GLY A 128 6.20 -22.13 -11.46
C GLY A 128 5.52 -21.12 -12.37
N GLU A 129 5.59 -21.41 -13.67
CA GLU A 129 4.70 -20.86 -14.69
C GLU A 129 3.25 -21.20 -14.31
N GLU A 130 2.37 -20.21 -14.23
CA GLU A 130 1.03 -20.41 -14.78
C GLU A 130 0.40 -19.07 -15.17
N GLU A 131 0.10 -19.04 -16.46
CA GLU A 131 -0.55 -18.00 -17.22
C GLU A 131 -2.01 -17.84 -16.77
N GLY A 132 -2.51 -16.61 -16.84
CA GLY A 132 -3.89 -16.28 -16.52
C GLY A 132 -4.25 -14.93 -17.13
N GLU A 133 -4.09 -14.84 -18.45
CA GLU A 133 -4.68 -13.80 -19.28
C GLU A 133 -6.20 -14.01 -19.32
N GLU A 134 -6.97 -13.07 -18.76
CA GLU A 134 -8.37 -12.87 -19.18
C GLU A 134 -8.53 -11.41 -19.58
N GLU A 135 -8.30 -11.18 -20.87
CA GLU A 135 -8.78 -10.00 -21.58
C GLU A 135 -10.28 -10.15 -21.84
N GLY A 136 -11.09 -9.51 -20.99
CA GLY A 136 -12.52 -9.36 -21.24
C GLY A 136 -12.77 -8.23 -22.23
N GLU A 137 -12.85 -8.57 -23.52
CA GLU A 137 -13.31 -7.69 -24.59
C GLU A 137 -14.76 -7.21 -24.31
N LYS A 138 -14.95 -5.90 -24.44
CA LYS A 138 -16.27 -5.26 -24.44
C LYS A 138 -16.81 -5.27 -25.87
N GLU A 139 -17.64 -6.26 -26.20
CA GLU A 139 -18.57 -6.12 -27.32
C GLU A 139 -19.84 -5.40 -26.86
N GLY A 140 -20.06 -4.22 -27.44
CA GLY A 140 -21.33 -3.52 -27.37
C GLY A 140 -22.38 -4.28 -28.15
N THR A 141 -23.44 -4.66 -27.46
CA THR A 141 -24.70 -5.06 -28.09
C THR A 141 -25.73 -3.98 -27.75
N ASP A 142 -26.02 -3.13 -28.73
CA ASP A 142 -27.22 -2.30 -28.77
C ASP A 142 -28.41 -3.26 -28.89
N GLY A 143 -28.99 -3.60 -27.75
CA GLY A 143 -30.19 -4.42 -27.60
C GLY A 143 -31.19 -3.69 -26.74
N GLU A 144 -32.15 -3.05 -27.40
CA GLU A 144 -33.43 -2.66 -26.83
C GLU A 144 -34.07 -3.84 -26.06
N GLU A 145 -34.94 -3.48 -25.11
CA GLU A 145 -35.99 -4.32 -24.49
C GLU A 145 -35.74 -4.94 -23.09
N ALA A 146 -36.62 -4.54 -22.16
CA ALA A 146 -36.81 -4.95 -20.76
C ALA A 146 -35.71 -4.53 -19.75
N SER A 147 -35.92 -3.38 -19.11
CA SER A 147 -35.12 -2.90 -17.97
C SER A 147 -35.33 -3.75 -16.71
N GLU A 148 -34.80 -4.96 -16.70
CA GLU A 148 -34.70 -5.77 -15.48
C GLU A 148 -33.62 -5.16 -14.59
N ARG A 149 -34.05 -4.42 -13.57
CA ARG A 149 -33.15 -3.84 -12.56
C ARG A 149 -32.29 -4.96 -11.95
N PRO A 150 -30.98 -4.77 -11.72
CA PRO A 150 -30.15 -5.82 -11.13
C PRO A 150 -30.62 -6.18 -9.71
N PRO A 151 -30.36 -7.42 -9.23
CA PRO A 151 -30.70 -7.81 -7.86
C PRO A 151 -29.88 -7.00 -6.84
N LEU A 152 -30.51 -6.66 -5.72
CA LEU A 152 -29.83 -5.94 -4.65
C LEU A 152 -28.70 -6.80 -4.06
N PRO A 153 -27.44 -6.33 -4.07
CA PRO A 153 -26.34 -7.15 -3.56
C PRO A 153 -26.45 -7.28 -2.04
N MET A 154 -26.70 -8.50 -1.57
CA MET A 154 -26.84 -8.85 -0.15
C MET A 154 -25.61 -9.60 0.37
N LYS A 155 -25.34 -9.46 1.67
CA LYS A 155 -24.37 -10.29 2.40
C LYS A 155 -25.02 -11.59 2.85
N LYS A 156 -24.20 -12.55 3.27
CA LYS A 156 -24.63 -13.82 3.90
C LYS A 156 -25.52 -13.64 5.14
N ASN A 157 -25.44 -12.49 5.82
CA ASN A 157 -26.26 -12.16 6.99
C ASN A 157 -27.59 -11.47 6.64
N GLY A 158 -27.94 -11.35 5.35
CA GLY A 158 -29.15 -10.67 4.87
C GLY A 158 -29.07 -9.15 4.82
N SER A 159 -27.97 -8.53 5.29
CA SER A 159 -27.78 -7.08 5.17
C SER A 159 -27.18 -6.68 3.82
N VAL A 160 -27.49 -5.48 3.34
CA VAL A 160 -27.02 -4.98 2.05
C VAL A 160 -25.48 -4.88 2.00
N HIS A 161 -24.89 -5.33 0.90
CA HIS A 161 -23.49 -5.17 0.60
C HIS A 161 -23.21 -3.78 0.00
N VAL A 162 -23.21 -2.77 0.87
CA VAL A 162 -23.08 -1.33 0.52
C VAL A 162 -21.94 -1.05 -0.47
N THR A 163 -20.77 -1.68 -0.31
CA THR A 163 -19.64 -1.47 -1.22
C THR A 163 -19.95 -1.91 -2.64
N ASP A 164 -20.65 -3.02 -2.83
CA ASP A 164 -20.96 -3.56 -4.16
C ASP A 164 -22.17 -2.85 -4.76
N MET A 165 -23.16 -2.49 -3.93
CA MET A 165 -24.25 -1.62 -4.34
C MET A 165 -23.72 -0.30 -4.91
N ARG A 166 -22.77 0.35 -4.21
CA ARG A 166 -22.14 1.59 -4.67
C ARG A 166 -21.37 1.40 -5.98
N LYS A 167 -20.69 0.27 -6.18
CA LYS A 167 -20.04 -0.04 -7.46
C LYS A 167 -21.06 -0.13 -8.59
N GLN A 168 -22.16 -0.87 -8.39
CA GLN A 168 -23.20 -1.01 -9.41
C GLN A 168 -23.87 0.32 -9.75
N VAL A 169 -24.18 1.15 -8.75
CA VAL A 169 -24.72 2.51 -8.96
C VAL A 169 -23.79 3.34 -9.87
N VAL A 170 -22.48 3.27 -9.66
CA VAL A 170 -21.50 3.97 -10.51
C VAL A 170 -21.43 3.36 -11.91
N LEU A 171 -21.52 2.03 -12.03
CA LEU A 171 -21.58 1.35 -13.34
C LEU A 171 -22.84 1.74 -14.13
N MET A 172 -23.96 1.99 -13.44
CA MET A 172 -25.19 2.53 -14.02
C MET A 172 -25.11 4.04 -14.33
N GLY A 173 -23.95 4.69 -14.12
CA GLY A 173 -23.71 6.09 -14.47
C GLY A 173 -24.15 7.11 -13.41
N HIS A 174 -24.54 6.66 -12.21
CA HIS A 174 -24.96 7.56 -11.13
C HIS A 174 -23.78 7.99 -10.24
N LYS A 175 -23.88 9.18 -9.65
CA LYS A 175 -22.85 9.75 -8.77
C LYS A 175 -23.11 9.40 -7.31
N ILE A 176 -22.06 9.26 -6.49
CA ILE A 176 -22.19 9.03 -5.06
C ILE A 176 -21.54 10.19 -4.30
N PRO A 177 -22.21 10.81 -3.30
CA PRO A 177 -23.54 10.45 -2.79
C PRO A 177 -24.68 10.80 -3.76
N CYS A 178 -25.82 10.16 -3.52
CA CYS A 178 -27.09 10.54 -4.14
C CYS A 178 -27.56 11.90 -3.64
N SER A 179 -28.58 12.47 -4.27
CA SER A 179 -29.09 13.80 -3.92
C SER A 179 -29.68 13.88 -2.51
N THR A 180 -30.26 12.79 -2.01
CA THR A 180 -30.85 12.69 -0.67
C THR A 180 -29.82 12.43 0.43
N CYS A 181 -28.66 11.86 0.10
CA CYS A 181 -27.65 11.51 1.08
C CYS A 181 -26.63 12.65 1.23
N GLY A 182 -26.44 13.14 2.47
CA GLY A 182 -25.54 14.27 2.73
C GLY A 182 -24.05 13.97 2.47
N ASN A 183 -23.62 12.71 2.50
CA ASN A 183 -22.23 12.34 2.25
C ASN A 183 -22.06 10.92 1.69
N ARG A 184 -20.90 10.66 1.09
CA ARG A 184 -20.53 9.36 0.51
C ARG A 184 -20.55 8.22 1.53
N ASN A 185 -20.25 8.50 2.80
CA ASN A 185 -20.17 7.47 3.83
C ASN A 185 -21.55 6.95 4.22
N ASP A 186 -22.59 7.78 4.14
CA ASP A 186 -23.96 7.42 4.53
C ASP A 186 -24.84 6.98 3.36
N CYS A 187 -24.47 7.36 2.13
CA CYS A 187 -25.19 6.91 0.94
C CYS A 187 -25.17 5.38 0.76
N CYS A 188 -26.31 4.78 0.41
CA CYS A 188 -26.50 3.34 0.22
C CYS A 188 -26.41 2.47 1.48
N LYS A 189 -26.45 3.05 2.70
CA LYS A 189 -26.47 2.27 3.96
C LYS A 189 -27.87 1.86 4.38
N ASP A 190 -28.83 2.75 4.18
CA ASP A 190 -30.16 2.66 4.74
C ASP A 190 -31.18 2.75 3.58
N MET A 191 -32.09 1.78 3.57
CA MET A 191 -33.05 1.56 2.48
C MET A 191 -34.15 2.64 2.45
N GLU A 192 -34.47 3.23 3.59
CA GLU A 192 -35.55 4.23 3.70
C GLU A 192 -35.06 5.63 3.29
N SER A 193 -33.76 5.90 3.45
CA SER A 193 -33.17 7.23 3.23
C SER A 193 -32.42 7.40 1.91
N CYS A 194 -31.90 6.30 1.33
CA CYS A 194 -31.10 6.36 0.11
C CYS A 194 -31.95 6.11 -1.13
N GLU A 195 -32.02 7.09 -2.03
CA GLU A 195 -32.83 6.94 -3.25
C GLU A 195 -32.38 5.75 -4.10
N TYR A 196 -31.08 5.45 -4.21
CA TYR A 196 -30.58 4.39 -5.11
C TYR A 196 -31.07 2.97 -4.85
N PHE A 197 -31.79 2.69 -3.75
CA PHE A 197 -32.44 1.39 -3.55
C PHE A 197 -33.49 1.07 -4.62
N HIS A 198 -34.13 2.08 -5.23
CA HIS A 198 -35.08 1.85 -6.31
C HIS A 198 -34.44 1.35 -7.61
N LEU A 199 -33.11 1.46 -7.75
CA LEU A 199 -32.38 0.99 -8.94
C LEU A 199 -32.20 -0.53 -8.97
N PHE A 200 -32.57 -1.23 -7.89
CA PHE A 200 -32.39 -2.67 -7.74
C PHE A 200 -33.74 -3.40 -7.62
N GLN A 201 -33.76 -4.67 -8.00
CA GLN A 201 -34.86 -5.59 -7.65
C GLN A 201 -34.82 -5.88 -6.15
N HIS A 202 -35.99 -5.77 -5.52
CA HIS A 202 -36.19 -6.07 -4.11
C HIS A 202 -37.20 -7.22 -4.00
N ASP A 203 -36.72 -8.44 -4.23
CA ASP A 203 -37.53 -9.64 -4.03
C ASP A 203 -37.78 -9.83 -2.54
N MET A 204 -38.94 -9.38 -2.07
CA MET A 204 -39.51 -9.76 -0.78
C MET A 204 -40.35 -11.02 -1.02
N ASP A 205 -39.70 -12.20 -0.98
CA ASP A 205 -40.38 -13.49 -0.82
C ASP A 205 -40.63 -13.79 0.67
#